data_AF-A0A2H0LRR0-F1
#
_entry.id   AF-A0A2H0LRR0-F1
#
_cell.length_a   1.000
_cell.length_b   1.000
_cell.length_c   1.000
_cell.angle_alpha   90.00
_cell.angle_beta   90.00
_cell.angle_gamma   90.00
#
_symmetry.space_group_name_H-M   'P 1'
#
loop_
_entity.id
_entity.type
_entity.pdbx_description
1 polymer ?
#
loop_
_entity_poly.entity_id
_entity_poly.type
_entity_poly.pdbx_seq_one_letter_code
_entity_poly.pdbx_strand_id
1 'polypeptide(L)'
;MKRIILSLLIIFFLSLQPAQAYWIWTPKTGKWINPKTLPKDNPKEQFAYAKEFFDINKYEDAKREFRKLLKAYPKSAEAAESQYYLGLAEERQGKLYEAYQAYQLVIDKYPFSERIQEIIELEYKIAERFM
;
A
#
# COMPACT_ATOMS: atom_id res chain seq x y z
N MET A 1 -22.24 40.63 -18.30
CA MET A 1 -22.47 39.30 -17.70
C MET A 1 -22.18 38.13 -18.66
N LYS A 2 -22.85 38.03 -19.83
CA LYS A 2 -22.62 36.92 -20.80
C LYS A 2 -21.15 36.73 -21.25
N ARG A 3 -20.41 37.82 -21.48
CA ARG A 3 -18.99 37.78 -21.89
C ARG A 3 -18.05 37.23 -20.80
N ILE A 4 -18.31 37.56 -19.53
CA ILE A 4 -17.51 37.08 -18.39
C ILE A 4 -17.73 35.58 -18.16
N ILE A 5 -18.99 35.13 -18.29
CA ILE A 5 -19.36 33.71 -18.22
C ILE A 5 -18.67 32.94 -19.34
N LEU A 6 -18.61 33.50 -20.56
CA LEU A 6 -17.94 32.87 -21.70
C LEU A 6 -16.41 32.76 -21.47
N SER A 7 -15.78 33.82 -20.94
CA SER A 7 -14.36 33.80 -20.59
C SER A 7 -14.03 32.77 -19.50
N LEU A 8 -14.87 32.66 -18.47
CA LEU A 8 -14.71 31.67 -17.40
C LEU A 8 -14.88 30.23 -17.92
N LEU A 9 -15.83 30.00 -18.84
CA LEU A 9 -16.01 28.71 -19.51
C LEU A 9 -14.79 28.31 -20.34
N ILE A 10 -14.20 29.27 -21.07
CA ILE A 10 -13.00 29.02 -21.88
C ILE A 10 -11.81 28.65 -20.98
N ILE A 11 -11.61 29.37 -19.88
CA ILE A 11 -10.52 29.07 -18.91
C ILE A 11 -10.74 27.71 -18.25
N PHE A 12 -11.98 27.34 -17.94
CA PHE A 12 -12.32 26.02 -17.39
C PHE A 12 -12.03 24.88 -18.39
N PHE A 13 -12.33 25.06 -19.67
CA PHE A 13 -12.00 24.06 -20.68
C PHE A 13 -10.49 23.95 -20.96
N LEU A 14 -9.74 25.06 -20.84
CA LEU A 14 -8.28 25.07 -20.96
C LEU A 14 -7.56 24.40 -19.76
N SER A 15 -8.23 24.29 -18.59
CA SER A 15 -7.65 23.61 -17.42
C SER A 15 -7.93 22.10 -17.35
N LEU A 16 -8.75 21.57 -18.27
CA LEU A 16 -9.01 20.12 -18.37
C LEU A 16 -7.79 19.42 -18.99
N GLN A 17 -6.90 18.92 -18.14
CA GLN A 17 -5.83 18.02 -18.56
C GLN A 17 -6.43 16.66 -18.96
N PRO A 18 -6.05 16.06 -20.11
CA PRO A 18 -6.52 14.73 -20.48
C PRO A 18 -5.92 13.69 -19.53
N ALA A 19 -6.76 13.08 -18.69
CA ALA A 19 -6.37 11.93 -17.88
C ALA A 19 -6.33 10.67 -18.75
N GLN A 20 -5.15 10.26 -19.21
CA GLN A 20 -5.01 8.98 -19.91
C GLN A 20 -4.93 7.82 -18.91
N ALA A 21 -5.98 7.01 -18.88
CA ALA A 21 -5.94 5.69 -18.26
C ALA A 21 -5.52 4.66 -19.32
N TYR A 22 -4.33 4.09 -19.18
CA TYR A 22 -3.84 3.04 -20.09
C TYR A 22 -4.44 1.70 -19.67
N TRP A 23 -5.39 1.20 -20.46
CA TRP A 23 -6.02 -0.12 -20.29
C TRP A 23 -5.46 -1.05 -21.37
N ILE A 24 -4.94 -2.20 -20.97
CA ILE A 24 -4.50 -3.25 -21.89
C ILE A 24 -5.48 -4.42 -21.85
N TRP A 25 -5.91 -4.89 -23.02
CA TRP A 25 -6.62 -6.15 -23.13
C TRP A 25 -5.66 -7.33 -23.00
N THR A 26 -5.94 -8.25 -22.09
CA THR A 26 -5.15 -9.48 -21.92
C THR A 26 -5.90 -10.70 -22.46
N PRO A 27 -5.51 -11.28 -23.62
CA PRO A 27 -6.22 -12.43 -24.21
C PRO A 27 -6.28 -13.65 -23.29
N LYS A 28 -5.24 -13.86 -22.47
CA LYS A 28 -5.14 -14.99 -21.53
C LYS A 28 -6.19 -14.95 -20.42
N THR A 29 -6.53 -13.75 -19.93
CA THR A 29 -7.44 -13.57 -18.79
C THR A 29 -8.81 -13.06 -19.21
N GLY A 30 -8.97 -12.61 -20.46
CA GLY A 30 -10.20 -11.99 -20.97
C GLY A 30 -10.55 -10.69 -20.26
N LYS A 31 -9.56 -9.98 -19.71
CA LYS A 31 -9.77 -8.78 -18.89
C LYS A 31 -8.96 -7.59 -19.40
N TRP A 32 -9.55 -6.40 -19.24
CA TRP A 32 -8.84 -5.14 -19.30
C TRP A 32 -8.12 -4.90 -17.99
N ILE A 33 -6.80 -4.73 -18.06
CA ILE A 33 -5.96 -4.49 -16.89
C ILE A 33 -5.25 -3.15 -17.00
N ASN A 34 -5.07 -2.48 -15.87
CA ASN A 34 -4.22 -1.30 -15.77
C ASN A 34 -2.81 -1.75 -15.35
N PRO A 35 -1.77 -1.56 -16.18
CA PRO A 35 -0.43 -2.04 -15.84
C PRO A 35 0.13 -1.47 -14.54
N LYS A 36 -0.31 -0.28 -14.13
CA LYS A 36 0.14 0.33 -12.86
C LYS A 36 -0.30 -0.47 -11.63
N THR A 37 -1.35 -1.29 -11.75
CA THR A 37 -1.85 -2.12 -10.64
C THR A 37 -1.16 -3.47 -10.57
N LEU A 38 -0.31 -3.82 -11.53
CA LEU A 38 0.45 -5.06 -11.52
C LEU A 38 1.56 -5.01 -10.46
N PRO A 39 1.87 -6.15 -9.81
CA PRO A 39 3.04 -6.27 -8.96
C PRO A 39 4.31 -6.25 -9.82
N LYS A 40 5.45 -5.94 -9.20
CA LYS A 40 6.77 -6.22 -9.80
C LYS A 40 6.96 -7.72 -10.02
N ASP A 41 7.95 -8.08 -10.82
CA ASP A 41 8.13 -9.43 -11.36
C ASP A 41 8.48 -10.47 -10.27
N ASN A 42 9.04 -10.03 -9.14
CA ASN A 42 9.35 -10.89 -8.00
C ASN A 42 9.02 -10.20 -6.66
N PRO A 43 8.83 -10.97 -5.57
CA PRO A 43 8.46 -10.40 -4.27
C PRO A 43 9.52 -9.46 -3.70
N LYS A 44 10.81 -9.71 -3.93
CA LYS A 44 11.90 -8.84 -3.46
C LYS A 44 11.81 -7.44 -4.05
N GLU A 45 11.60 -7.34 -5.35
CA GLU A 45 11.45 -6.05 -6.04
C GLU A 45 10.17 -5.34 -5.63
N GLN A 46 9.05 -6.06 -5.51
CA GLN A 46 7.80 -5.45 -5.06
C GLN A 46 7.93 -4.93 -3.62
N PHE A 47 8.65 -5.65 -2.75
CA PHE A 47 8.90 -5.24 -1.38
C PHE A 47 9.80 -4.01 -1.33
N ALA A 48 10.93 -4.03 -2.06
CA ALA A 48 11.83 -2.89 -2.15
C ALA A 48 11.10 -1.63 -2.62
N TYR A 49 10.28 -1.77 -3.66
CA TYR A 49 9.45 -0.68 -4.17
C TYR A 49 8.44 -0.15 -3.14
N ALA A 50 7.78 -1.03 -2.40
CA ALA A 50 6.88 -0.63 -1.33
C ALA A 50 7.63 0.07 -0.18
N LYS A 51 8.82 -0.43 0.16
CA LYS A 51 9.68 0.10 1.22
C LYS A 51 10.24 1.48 0.87
N GLU A 52 10.53 1.78 -0.40
CA GLU A 52 10.92 3.14 -0.82
C GLU A 52 9.88 4.17 -0.41
N PHE A 53 8.58 3.90 -0.62
CA PHE A 53 7.51 4.78 -0.15
C PHE A 53 7.47 4.91 1.37
N PHE A 54 7.71 3.81 2.09
CA PHE A 54 7.74 3.81 3.54
C PHE A 54 8.87 4.70 4.07
N ASP A 55 10.07 4.56 3.50
CA ASP A 55 11.28 5.29 3.91
C ASP A 55 11.15 6.81 3.68
N ILE A 56 10.36 7.24 2.68
CA ILE A 56 10.02 8.65 2.45
C ILE A 56 8.74 9.10 3.17
N ASN A 57 8.27 8.32 4.15
CA ASN A 57 7.09 8.57 4.99
C ASN A 57 5.75 8.66 4.22
N LYS A 58 5.69 8.16 2.98
CA LYS A 58 4.44 8.04 2.21
C LYS A 58 3.71 6.74 2.58
N TYR A 59 3.23 6.68 3.82
CA TYR A 59 2.69 5.45 4.39
C TYR A 59 1.49 4.89 3.63
N GLU A 60 0.58 5.71 3.10
CA GLU A 60 -0.57 5.20 2.32
C GLU A 60 -0.14 4.55 1.00
N ASP A 61 0.86 5.12 0.33
CA ASP A 61 1.43 4.53 -0.89
C ASP A 61 2.18 3.23 -0.57
N ALA A 62 2.97 3.23 0.51
CA ALA A 62 3.65 2.04 0.99
C ALA A 62 2.66 0.92 1.30
N LYS A 63 1.60 1.22 2.07
CA LYS A 63 0.55 0.25 2.42
C LYS A 63 -0.13 -0.33 1.19
N ARG A 64 -0.37 0.48 0.15
CA ARG A 64 -0.94 -0.01 -1.11
C ARG A 64 -0.02 -1.01 -1.80
N GLU A 65 1.28 -0.73 -1.88
CA GLU A 65 2.24 -1.61 -2.55
C GLU A 65 2.58 -2.86 -1.71
N PHE A 66 2.63 -2.76 -0.38
CA PHE A 66 2.73 -3.93 0.50
C PHE A 66 1.52 -4.85 0.35
N ARG A 67 0.29 -4.32 0.36
CA ARG A 67 -0.93 -5.11 0.10
C ARG A 67 -0.93 -5.77 -1.27
N LYS A 68 -0.30 -5.13 -2.27
CA LYS A 68 -0.14 -5.73 -3.59
C LYS A 68 0.80 -6.96 -3.52
N LEU A 69 1.89 -6.86 -2.77
CA LEU A 69 2.78 -7.99 -2.51
C LEU A 69 2.03 -9.14 -1.82
N LEU A 70 1.29 -8.86 -0.76
CA LEU A 70 0.54 -9.89 -0.01
C LEU A 70 -0.46 -10.66 -0.90
N LYS A 71 -1.03 -9.99 -1.91
CA LYS A 71 -1.94 -10.63 -2.87
C LYS A 71 -1.21 -11.45 -3.93
N ALA A 72 -0.08 -10.95 -4.43
CA ALA A 72 0.66 -11.57 -5.52
C ALA A 72 1.56 -12.73 -5.05
N TYR A 73 2.17 -12.59 -3.87
CA TYR A 73 3.20 -13.47 -3.34
C TYR A 73 2.91 -13.93 -1.90
N PRO A 74 1.73 -14.47 -1.58
CA PRO A 74 1.26 -14.69 -0.20
C PRO A 74 2.07 -15.70 0.62
N LYS A 75 3.05 -16.39 0.04
CA LYS A 75 3.86 -17.41 0.73
C LYS A 75 5.34 -17.05 0.80
N SER A 76 5.73 -15.86 0.32
CA SER A 76 7.13 -15.46 0.31
C SER A 76 7.56 -14.88 1.66
N ALA A 77 8.87 -14.86 1.93
CA ALA A 77 9.42 -14.20 3.11
C ALA A 77 9.06 -12.71 3.13
N GLU A 78 9.05 -12.07 1.96
CA GLU A 78 8.69 -10.68 1.80
C GLU A 78 7.21 -10.40 2.07
N ALA A 79 6.33 -11.42 2.05
CA ALA A 79 4.94 -11.27 2.48
C ALA A 79 4.85 -11.11 3.99
N ALA A 80 5.63 -11.88 4.75
CA ALA A 80 5.75 -11.69 6.19
C ALA A 80 6.30 -10.30 6.51
N GLU A 81 7.38 -9.89 5.84
CA GLU A 81 7.96 -8.56 5.99
C GLU A 81 6.95 -7.45 5.62
N SER A 82 6.25 -7.59 4.49
CA SER A 82 5.24 -6.60 4.06
C SER A 82 4.14 -6.44 5.09
N GLN A 83 3.67 -7.53 5.70
CA GLN A 83 2.62 -7.48 6.72
C GLN A 83 3.14 -6.78 8.00
N TYR A 84 4.39 -7.03 8.40
CA TYR A 84 5.03 -6.30 9.49
C TYR A 84 5.15 -4.79 9.19
N TYR A 85 5.57 -4.43 7.97
CA TYR A 85 5.66 -3.03 7.55
C TYR A 85 4.30 -2.34 7.45
N LEU A 86 3.20 -3.08 7.21
CA LEU A 86 1.85 -2.53 7.35
C LEU A 86 1.57 -2.11 8.80
N GLY A 87 1.97 -2.93 9.78
CA GLY A 87 1.87 -2.58 11.20
C GLY A 87 2.69 -1.35 11.56
N LEU A 88 3.95 -1.31 11.13
CA LEU A 88 4.81 -0.12 11.30
C LEU A 88 4.19 1.13 10.68
N ALA A 89 3.60 1.02 9.49
CA ALA A 89 3.00 2.15 8.80
C ALA A 89 1.79 2.71 9.56
N GLU A 90 0.93 1.86 10.11
CA GLU A 90 -0.19 2.31 10.95
C GLU A 90 0.33 2.90 12.27
N GLU A 91 1.36 2.31 12.88
CA GLU A 91 1.97 2.81 14.12
C GLU A 91 2.56 4.22 13.93
N ARG A 92 3.29 4.44 12.83
CA ARG A 92 3.86 5.75 12.46
C ARG A 92 2.80 6.80 12.18
N GLN A 93 1.59 6.38 11.82
CA GLN A 93 0.43 7.25 11.66
C GLN A 93 -0.34 7.47 12.98
N GLY A 94 0.12 6.91 14.10
CA GLY A 94 -0.53 7.01 15.42
C GLY A 94 -1.75 6.09 15.58
N LYS A 95 -2.00 5.21 14.62
CA LYS A 95 -3.13 4.28 14.61
C LYS A 95 -2.74 2.98 15.31
N LEU A 96 -2.62 3.07 16.63
CA LEU A 96 -2.02 2.01 17.44
C LEU A 96 -2.83 0.71 17.43
N TYR A 97 -4.16 0.79 17.38
CA TYR A 97 -5.01 -0.40 17.33
C TYR A 97 -4.86 -1.14 15.99
N GLU A 98 -4.85 -0.39 14.89
CA GLU A 98 -4.63 -0.93 13.54
C GLU A 98 -3.22 -1.50 13.39
N ALA A 99 -2.22 -0.88 14.01
CA ALA A 99 -0.86 -1.40 14.07
C ALA A 99 -0.82 -2.77 14.78
N TYR A 100 -1.42 -2.87 15.97
CA TYR A 100 -1.56 -4.13 16.71
C TYR A 100 -2.22 -5.21 15.85
N GLN A 101 -3.35 -4.91 15.21
CA GLN A 101 -4.04 -5.87 14.34
C GLN A 101 -3.15 -6.32 13.16
N ALA A 102 -2.40 -5.41 12.56
CA ALA A 102 -1.52 -5.72 11.44
C ALA A 102 -0.30 -6.56 11.86
N TYR A 103 0.24 -6.32 13.07
CA TYR A 103 1.29 -7.14 13.67
C TYR A 103 0.79 -8.55 14.01
N GLN A 104 -0.39 -8.67 14.61
CA GLN A 104 -0.99 -9.96 14.95
C GLN A 104 -1.18 -10.83 13.71
N LEU A 105 -1.54 -10.23 12.57
CA LEU A 105 -1.64 -10.94 11.29
C LEU A 105 -0.32 -11.56 10.83
N VAL A 106 0.84 -11.05 11.26
CA VAL A 106 2.12 -11.68 10.99
C VAL A 106 2.23 -13.00 11.76
N ILE A 107 1.89 -12.99 13.05
CA ILE A 107 1.88 -14.18 13.90
C ILE A 107 0.92 -15.23 13.33
N ASP A 108 -0.28 -14.80 12.96
CA ASP A 108 -1.35 -15.72 12.55
C ASP A 108 -1.09 -16.36 11.17
N LYS A 109 -0.54 -15.59 10.21
CA LYS A 109 -0.42 -16.01 8.81
C LYS A 109 0.99 -16.38 8.38
N TYR A 110 1.99 -15.88 9.08
CA TYR A 110 3.41 -16.06 8.74
C TYR A 110 4.20 -16.56 9.95
N PRO A 111 3.88 -17.75 10.49
CA PRO A 111 4.58 -18.30 11.66
C PRO A 111 6.06 -18.60 11.40
N PHE A 112 6.49 -18.56 10.13
CA PHE A 112 7.90 -18.67 9.71
C PHE A 112 8.66 -17.32 9.74
N SER A 113 7.99 -16.22 10.09
CA SER A 113 8.64 -14.90 10.18
C SER A 113 9.72 -14.90 11.26
N GLU A 114 10.87 -14.30 10.97
CA GLU A 114 11.93 -14.10 11.97
C GLU A 114 11.59 -12.97 12.95
N ARG A 115 10.50 -12.21 12.72
CA ARG A 115 10.10 -11.04 13.52
C ARG A 115 9.12 -11.35 14.64
N ILE A 116 8.71 -12.60 14.83
CA ILE A 116 7.65 -12.95 15.80
C ILE A 116 7.97 -12.43 17.20
N GLN A 117 9.21 -12.60 17.65
CA GLN A 117 9.62 -12.11 18.98
C GLN A 117 9.57 -10.58 19.09
N GLU A 118 10.06 -9.87 18.06
CA GLU A 118 10.00 -8.41 17.99
C GLU A 118 8.55 -7.91 18.01
N ILE A 119 7.67 -8.58 17.28
CA ILE A 119 6.26 -8.23 17.18
C ILE A 119 5.55 -8.35 18.53
N ILE A 120 5.78 -9.42 19.28
CA ILE A 120 5.19 -9.59 20.61
C ILE A 120 5.59 -8.41 21.53
N GLU A 121 6.83 -7.95 21.45
CA GLU A 121 7.29 -6.78 22.21
C GLU A 121 6.62 -5.48 21.76
N LEU A 122 6.41 -5.29 20.45
CA LEU A 122 5.70 -4.12 19.92
C LEU A 122 4.24 -4.11 20.35
N GLU A 123 3.56 -5.25 20.25
CA GLU A 123 2.18 -5.41 20.68
C GLU A 123 2.00 -5.13 22.17
N TYR A 124 2.92 -5.62 23.00
CA TYR A 124 2.94 -5.32 24.44
C TYR A 124 3.10 -3.82 24.71
N LYS A 125 4.07 -3.15 24.06
CA LYS A 125 4.25 -1.69 24.17
C LYS A 125 3.03 -0.91 23.72
N ILE A 126 2.33 -1.38 22.68
CA ILE A 126 1.09 -0.77 22.24
C ILE A 126 0.02 -0.91 23.32
N ALA A 127 -0.16 -2.10 23.88
CA ALA A 127 -1.13 -2.35 24.95
C ALA A 127 -0.87 -1.46 26.18
N GLU A 128 0.39 -1.27 26.57
CA GLU A 128 0.76 -0.35 27.67
C GLU A 128 0.34 1.10 27.42
N ARG A 129 0.33 1.57 26.17
CA ARG A 129 -0.11 2.93 25.84
C ARG A 129 -1.62 3.13 25.94
N PHE A 130 -2.41 2.05 26.00
CA PHE A 130 -3.86 2.10 26.15
C PHE A 130 -4.34 2.00 27.61
N MET A 131 -3.44 1.67 28.54
CA MET A 131 -3.72 1.67 29.99
C MET A 131 -3.61 3.09 30.56
#